data_AF-A0A6L6JLW9-F1
#
_entry.id   AF-A0A6L6JLW9-F1
#
_cell.length_a   1.000
_cell.length_b   1.000
_cell.length_c   1.000
_cell.angle_alpha   90.00
_cell.angle_beta   90.00
_cell.angle_gamma   90.00
#
_symmetry.space_group_name_H-M   'P 1'
#
loop_
_entity.id
_entity.type
_entity.pdbx_description
1 polymer ?
#
loop_
_entity_poly.entity_id
_entity_poly.type
_entity_poly.pdbx_seq_one_letter_code
_entity_poly.pdbx_strand_id
1 'polypeptide(L)' 'MKPQATIEKTATGFVISKEEAGETEQLETHFESYQAALDFILDQGWQLKRERPDSSLHVETRFLKP' A
#
# COMPACT_ATOMS: atom_id res chain seq x y z
N MET A 1 -3.56 -5.01 17.49
CA MET A 1 -4.02 -4.52 16.16
C MET A 1 -3.34 -5.38 15.11
N LYS A 2 -3.95 -5.60 13.94
CA LYS A 2 -3.24 -6.30 12.85
C LYS A 2 -2.15 -5.37 12.31
N PRO A 3 -0.94 -5.87 12.03
CA PRO A 3 0.11 -5.06 11.44
C PRO A 3 -0.33 -4.58 10.05
N GLN A 4 0.09 -3.38 9.69
CA GLN A 4 -0.15 -2.83 8.36
C GLN A 4 1.04 -3.18 7.47
N ALA A 5 0.80 -3.46 6.20
CA ALA A 5 1.85 -3.78 5.25
C ALA A 5 1.66 -2.93 3.99
N THR A 6 2.75 -2.41 3.45
CA THR A 6 2.78 -1.59 2.24
C THR A 6 3.58 -2.35 1.19
N ILE A 7 3.11 -2.37 -0.06
CA ILE A 7 3.87 -2.95 -1.17
C ILE A 7 4.48 -1.80 -1.95
N GLU A 8 5.81 -1.77 -2.02
CA GLU A 8 6.57 -0.76 -2.78
C GLU A 8 7.22 -1.41 -3.99
N LYS A 9 7.17 -0.72 -5.14
CA LYS A 9 7.85 -1.15 -6.35
C LYS A 9 9.27 -0.58 -6.38
N THR A 10 10.26 -1.45 -6.42
CA THR A 10 11.68 -1.10 -6.57
C THR A 10 12.19 -1.44 -7.97
N ALA A 11 13.43 -1.05 -8.28
CA ALA A 11 14.07 -1.36 -9.56
C ALA A 11 14.24 -2.87 -9.79
N THR A 12 14.27 -3.68 -8.72
CA THR A 12 14.53 -5.12 -8.76
C THR A 12 13.28 -5.97 -8.52
N GLY A 13 12.13 -5.37 -8.19
CA GLY A 13 10.89 -6.11 -7.93
C GLY A 13 9.92 -5.36 -7.02
N PHE A 14 9.18 -6.08 -6.20
CA PHE A 14 8.27 -5.55 -5.18
C PHE A 14 8.79 -5.91 -3.80
N VAL A 15 8.76 -4.98 -2.85
CA VAL A 15 9.16 -5.19 -1.45
C VAL A 15 7.99 -4.87 -0.55
N ILE A 16 7.94 -5.53 0.59
CA ILE A 16 6.89 -5.35 1.59
C ILE A 16 7.47 -4.65 2.81
N SER A 17 6.84 -3.54 3.20
CA SER A 17 7.17 -2.82 4.43
C SER A 17 6.05 -3.02 5.45
N LYS A 18 6.35 -3.62 6.60
CA LYS A 18 5.40 -3.89 7.68
C LYS A 18 5.52 -2.81 8.75
N GLU A 19 4.40 -2.22 9.13
CA GLU A 19 4.26 -1.29 10.24
C GLU A 19 3.59 -1.99 11.43
N GLU A 20 4.31 -2.12 12.53
CA GLU A 20 3.81 -2.68 13.79
C GLU A 20 4.29 -1.85 14.97
N ALA A 21 3.39 -1.51 15.89
CA ALA A 21 3.69 -0.73 17.10
C ALA A 21 4.38 0.63 16.90
N GLY A 22 4.30 1.22 15.70
CA GLY A 22 4.92 2.51 15.36
C GLY A 22 6.31 2.37 14.74
N GLU A 23 6.80 1.14 14.55
CA GLU A 23 8.03 0.84 13.83
C GLU A 23 7.69 0.31 12.44
N THR A 24 8.36 0.83 11.42
CA THR A 24 8.27 0.34 10.04
C THR A 24 9.48 -0.53 9.76
N GLU A 25 9.25 -1.82 9.58
CA GLU A 25 10.25 -2.81 9.24
C GLU A 25 10.07 -3.22 7.78
N GLN A 26 11.08 -2.94 6.95
CA GLN A 26 11.10 -3.41 5.57
C GLN A 26 11.55 -4.87 5.55
N LEU A 27 10.72 -5.76 5.01
CA LEU A 27 11.14 -7.13 4.79
C LEU A 27 12.12 -7.16 3.62
N GLU A 28 13.25 -7.87 3.77
CA GLU A 28 14.22 -8.13 2.69
C GLU A 28 13.68 -9.08 1.59
N THR A 29 12.37 -9.29 1.55
CA THR A 29 11.73 -10.20 0.59
C THR A 29 11.36 -9.43 -0.68
N HIS A 30 12.06 -9.75 -1.76
CA HIS A 30 11.77 -9.24 -3.09
C HIS A 30 10.81 -10.20 -3.82
N PHE A 31 9.71 -9.67 -4.33
CA PHE A 31 8.73 -10.39 -5.11
C PHE A 31 8.81 -9.99 -6.58
N GLU A 32 8.65 -10.96 -7.48
CA GLU A 32 8.65 -10.72 -8.93
C GLU A 32 7.38 -10.02 -9.42
N SER A 33 6.28 -10.17 -8.67
CA SER A 33 4.99 -9.59 -9.01
C SER A 33 4.29 -9.00 -7.78
N TYR A 34 3.47 -7.98 -8.03
CA TYR A 34 2.60 -7.39 -7.01
C TYR A 34 1.65 -8.43 -6.40
N GLN A 35 1.13 -9.35 -7.23
CA GLN A 35 0.23 -10.40 -6.77
C GLN A 35 0.92 -11.33 -5.76
N ALA A 36 2.16 -11.74 -6.02
CA ALA A 36 2.93 -12.56 -5.08
C ALA A 36 3.18 -11.85 -3.75
N ALA A 37 3.46 -10.54 -3.79
CA ALA A 37 3.59 -9.73 -2.58
C ALA A 37 2.25 -9.60 -1.83
N LEU A 38 1.14 -9.44 -2.56
CA LEU A 38 -0.20 -9.37 -1.98
C LEU A 38 -0.62 -10.69 -1.33
N ASP A 39 -0.40 -11.81 -2.02
CA ASP A 39 -0.73 -13.14 -1.50
C ASP A 39 0.07 -13.42 -0.22
N PHE A 40 1.34 -13.00 -0.15
CA PHE A 40 2.14 -13.08 1.07
C PHE A 40 1.53 -12.27 2.22
N ILE A 41 1.14 -11.02 1.99
CA ILE A 41 0.47 -10.17 3.00
C ILE A 41 -0.82 -10.83 3.51
N LEU A 42 -1.60 -11.40 2.60
CA LEU A 42 -2.87 -12.07 2.91
C LEU A 42 -2.65 -13.37 3.72
N ASP A 43 -1.66 -14.18 3.35
CA ASP A 43 -1.27 -15.41 4.05
C ASP A 43 -0.80 -15.12 5.49
N GLN A 44 -0.03 -14.04 5.65
CA GLN A 44 0.40 -13.56 6.98
C GLN A 44 -0.73 -12.90 7.78
N GLY A 45 -1.91 -12.69 7.17
CA GLY A 45 -3.07 -12.06 7.80
C GLY A 45 -2.90 -10.57 8.09
N TRP A 46 -1.95 -9.91 7.42
CA TRP A 46 -1.65 -8.49 7.56
C TRP A 46 -2.65 -7.63 6.78
N GLN A 47 -2.76 -6.35 7.14
CA GLN A 47 -3.62 -5.42 6.41
C GLN A 47 -2.81 -4.61 5.41
N LEU A 48 -3.16 -4.70 4.13
CA LEU A 48 -2.56 -3.83 3.12
C LEU A 48 -2.91 -2.37 3.40
N LYS A 49 -1.90 -1.54 3.63
CA LYS A 49 -2.02 -0.09 3.73
C LYS A 49 -2.32 0.44 2.34
N ARG A 50 -3.57 0.85 2.11
CA ARG A 50 -3.92 1.60 0.90
C ARG A 50 -3.35 3.01 1.06
N GLU A 51 -2.46 3.41 0.16
CA GLU A 51 -2.20 4.83 -0.02
C GLU A 51 -3.56 5.50 -0.24
N ARG A 52 -3.89 6.47 0.63
CA ARG A 52 -5.00 7.36 0.34
C ARG A 52 -4.64 8.00 -0.99
N PRO A 53 -5.52 7.98 -2.00
CA PRO A 53 -5.23 8.70 -3.22
C PRO A 53 -4.92 10.14 -2.85
N ASP A 54 -3.71 10.61 -3.14
CA ASP A 54 -3.26 12.00 -2.97
C ASP A 54 -3.97 12.98 -3.93
N SER A 55 -5.12 12.57 -4.47
CA SER A 55 -6.03 13.49 -5.11
C SER A 55 -7.08 13.89 -4.09
N SER A 56 -6.84 15.03 -3.46
CA SER A 56 -7.73 16.18 -3.63
C SER A 56 -8.68 15.97 -4.83
N LEU A 57 -9.77 15.22 -4.64
CA LEU A 57 -10.91 15.18 -5.52
C LEU A 57 -11.68 16.49 -5.30
N HIS A 58 -11.00 17.62 -5.54
CA HIS A 58 -11.69 18.89 -5.78
C HIS A 58 -12.38 18.74 -7.13
N VAL A 59 -13.53 18.08 -7.11
CA VAL A 59 -14.52 18.24 -8.17
C VAL A 59 -15.04 19.66 -8.00
N GLU A 60 -14.38 20.63 -8.65
CA GLU A 60 -14.99 21.94 -8.86
C GLU A 60 -16.24 21.72 -9.71
N THR A 61 -17.36 21.42 -9.06
CA THR A 61 -18.68 21.54 -9.68
C THR A 61 -18.90 23.02 -9.96
N ARG A 62 -18.40 23.52 -11.08
CA ARG A 62 -18.91 24.75 -11.69
C ARG A 62 -20.31 24.43 -12.16
N PHE A 63 -21.28 24.59 -11.25
CA PHE A 63 -22.67 24.79 -11.62
C PHE A 63 -22.69 26.04 -12.50
N LEU A 64 -22.75 25.84 -13.81
CA LEU A 64 -23.18 26.90 -14.72
C LEU A 64 -24.58 27.30 -14.26
N LYS A 65 -24.66 28.47 -13.65
CA LYS A 65 -25.94 29.11 -13.33
C LYS A 65 -26.65 29.39 -14.67
N PRO A 66 -27.95 29.05 -14.79
CA PRO A 66 -28.73 29.33 -15.98
C PRO A 66 -28.93 30.83 -16.22
#